data_AF-A0A422MLU4-F1
#
_entry.id   AF-A0A422MLU4-F1
#
_cell.length_a   1.000
_cell.length_b   1.000
_cell.length_c   1.000
_cell.angle_alpha   90.00
_cell.angle_beta   90.00
_cell.angle_gamma   90.00
#
_symmetry.space_group_name_H-M   'P 1'
#
loop_
_entity.id
_entity.type
_entity.pdbx_description
1 polymer ?
#
loop_
_entity_poly.entity_id
_entity_poly.type
_entity_poly.pdbx_seq_one_letter_code
_entity_poly.pdbx_strand_id
1 'polypeptide(L)'
;MKKKLSVQHFLLVLGTVLVAAIAIFITPPTLAQAKAAEATLIPGTYTVGEELKSGRYTVSSTSGTGNFLNQPKKSNGQDVNEILGSDESATTSAVTATFKKGDQVEISGMTSAHFVPVTSRNKKNTSSLGTGYWTVGKDIKKGKYTVSPAAGASGNFFVQPKNLFGTDINEVLGSDSSAGQVPKVNVNLKKGDTVIIGGMPSVSFTKR
;
A
#
# COMPACT_ATOMS: atom_id res chain seq x y z
N MET A 1 60.17 -76.92 -24.95
CA MET A 1 59.68 -77.02 -23.55
C MET A 1 58.18 -76.75 -23.53
N LYS A 2 57.40 -77.67 -22.94
CA LYS A 2 55.93 -77.65 -22.82
C LYS A 2 55.48 -76.65 -21.74
N LYS A 3 54.33 -75.97 -21.91
CA LYS A 3 53.42 -75.45 -20.86
C LYS A 3 52.11 -75.00 -21.53
N LYS A 4 51.11 -75.88 -21.65
CA LYS A 4 49.89 -76.06 -20.80
C LYS A 4 48.96 -74.84 -20.75
N LEU A 5 47.78 -75.05 -21.33
CA LEU A 5 46.55 -74.25 -21.29
C LEU A 5 46.00 -74.09 -19.86
N SER A 6 45.38 -72.94 -19.56
CA SER A 6 44.35 -72.81 -18.52
C SER A 6 43.30 -71.82 -19.01
N VAL A 7 42.07 -72.30 -19.19
CA VAL A 7 40.88 -71.51 -19.54
C VAL A 7 40.12 -71.29 -18.24
N GLN A 8 39.94 -70.03 -17.83
CA GLN A 8 39.01 -69.68 -16.75
C GLN A 8 37.69 -69.19 -17.35
N HIS A 9 36.61 -69.80 -16.87
CA HIS A 9 35.22 -69.48 -17.22
C HIS A 9 34.81 -68.17 -16.55
N PHE A 10 34.27 -67.22 -17.31
CA PHE A 10 33.65 -66.01 -16.78
C PHE A 10 32.13 -66.22 -16.74
N LEU A 11 31.55 -66.28 -15.54
CA LEU A 11 30.09 -66.28 -15.36
C LEU A 11 29.55 -64.86 -15.55
N LEU A 12 28.60 -64.70 -16.46
CA LEU A 12 27.84 -63.47 -16.69
C LEU A 12 26.62 -63.45 -15.74
N VAL A 13 26.57 -62.50 -14.81
CA VAL A 13 25.38 -62.24 -13.99
C VAL A 13 24.64 -61.04 -14.61
N LEU A 14 23.49 -61.29 -15.25
CA LEU A 14 22.56 -60.24 -15.67
C LEU A 14 21.79 -59.71 -14.45
N GLY A 15 22.07 -58.48 -14.04
CA GLY A 15 21.23 -57.72 -13.12
C GLY A 15 20.20 -56.90 -13.89
N THR A 16 18.91 -57.19 -13.73
CA THR A 16 17.81 -56.37 -14.21
C THR A 16 17.67 -55.12 -13.32
N VAL A 17 17.79 -53.93 -13.93
CA VAL A 17 17.51 -52.65 -13.26
C VAL A 17 16.08 -52.23 -13.60
N LEU A 18 15.20 -52.22 -12.60
CA LEU A 18 13.86 -51.66 -12.69
C LEU A 18 13.95 -50.14 -12.49
N VAL A 19 13.73 -49.36 -13.56
CA VAL A 19 13.67 -47.89 -13.46
C VAL A 19 12.24 -47.47 -13.16
N ALA A 20 12.00 -47.00 -11.93
CA ALA A 20 10.74 -46.36 -11.56
C ALA A 20 10.72 -44.93 -12.13
N ALA A 21 9.80 -44.65 -13.06
CA ALA A 21 9.58 -43.30 -13.56
C ALA A 21 8.76 -42.49 -12.55
N ILE A 22 9.41 -41.55 -11.87
CA ILE A 22 8.76 -40.56 -11.01
C ILE A 22 8.21 -39.45 -11.91
N ALA A 23 6.89 -39.36 -12.04
CA ALA A 23 6.22 -38.23 -12.67
C ALA A 23 6.29 -37.01 -11.74
N ILE A 24 7.17 -36.06 -12.06
CA ILE A 24 7.24 -34.76 -11.38
C ILE A 24 6.15 -33.88 -11.99
N PHE A 25 5.07 -33.65 -11.26
CA PHE A 25 4.12 -32.58 -11.59
C PHE A 25 4.78 -31.24 -11.29
N ILE A 26 5.35 -30.61 -12.33
CA ILE A 26 5.80 -29.23 -12.26
C ILE A 26 4.55 -28.36 -12.30
N THR A 27 4.10 -27.86 -11.14
CA THR A 27 3.14 -26.76 -11.13
C THR A 27 3.81 -25.56 -11.80
N PRO A 28 3.20 -24.95 -12.84
CA PRO A 28 3.77 -23.75 -13.42
C PRO A 28 3.89 -22.70 -12.31
N PRO A 29 5.01 -21.95 -12.25
CA PRO A 29 5.14 -20.87 -11.28
C PRO A 29 3.95 -19.93 -11.47
N THR A 30 3.22 -19.69 -10.38
CA THR A 30 2.22 -18.63 -10.30
C THR A 30 2.88 -17.35 -10.80
N LEU A 31 2.35 -16.75 -11.87
CA LEU A 31 2.82 -15.46 -12.37
C LEU A 31 2.62 -14.40 -11.29
N ALA A 32 3.63 -14.26 -10.43
CA ALA A 32 3.71 -13.21 -9.44
C ALA A 32 4.13 -11.92 -10.14
N GLN A 33 3.23 -11.30 -10.90
CA GLN A 33 3.32 -9.86 -11.13
C GLN A 33 1.99 -9.22 -11.49
N ALA A 34 1.48 -8.42 -10.57
CA ALA A 34 0.96 -7.11 -10.95
C ALA A 34 1.60 -6.09 -10.01
N LYS A 35 2.68 -5.47 -10.50
CA LYS A 35 3.12 -4.15 -10.05
C LYS A 35 1.96 -3.20 -10.34
N ALA A 36 1.71 -2.24 -9.45
CA ALA A 36 0.73 -1.18 -9.65
C ALA A 36 0.83 -0.65 -11.09
N ALA A 37 -0.29 -0.62 -11.81
CA ALA A 37 -0.40 -0.12 -13.17
C ALA A 37 -1.40 1.03 -13.18
N GLU A 38 -1.08 2.08 -13.94
CA GLU A 38 -1.92 3.27 -14.08
C GLU A 38 -3.27 2.90 -14.69
N ALA A 39 -4.33 3.55 -14.19
CA ALA A 39 -5.70 3.30 -14.61
C ALA A 39 -6.58 4.53 -14.40
N THR A 40 -7.64 4.64 -15.20
CA THR A 40 -8.72 5.60 -14.99
C THR A 40 -10.03 4.83 -14.98
N LEU A 41 -10.81 4.98 -13.91
CA LEU A 41 -12.06 4.25 -13.70
C LEU A 41 -13.21 5.24 -13.53
N ILE A 42 -14.31 5.02 -14.23
CA ILE A 42 -15.56 5.78 -14.08
C ILE A 42 -16.28 5.33 -12.79
N PRO A 43 -17.42 5.96 -12.40
CA PRO A 43 -18.20 5.49 -11.27
C PRO A 43 -18.58 4.01 -11.34
N GLY A 44 -18.47 3.32 -10.19
CA GLY A 44 -18.69 1.89 -10.07
C GLY A 44 -17.93 1.28 -8.89
N THR A 45 -18.10 -0.04 -8.73
CA THR A 45 -17.38 -0.85 -7.73
C THR A 45 -16.45 -1.81 -8.47
N TYR A 46 -15.17 -1.83 -8.09
CA TYR A 46 -14.14 -2.59 -8.79
C TYR A 46 -13.38 -3.51 -7.85
N THR A 47 -13.09 -4.72 -8.31
CA THR A 47 -12.31 -5.71 -7.56
C THR A 47 -10.81 -5.59 -7.86
N VAL A 48 -10.02 -5.37 -6.81
CA VAL A 48 -8.56 -5.26 -6.91
C VAL A 48 -7.93 -6.62 -7.18
N GLY A 49 -7.03 -6.68 -8.16
CA GLY A 49 -6.45 -7.89 -8.72
C GLY A 49 -7.20 -8.44 -9.93
N GLU A 50 -8.37 -7.89 -10.24
CA GLU A 50 -9.18 -8.24 -11.42
C GLU A 50 -9.27 -7.03 -12.35
N GLU A 51 -10.05 -6.02 -11.96
CA GLU A 51 -10.33 -4.82 -12.75
C GLU A 51 -9.31 -3.71 -12.50
N LEU A 52 -8.83 -3.58 -11.25
CA LEU A 52 -7.74 -2.68 -10.85
C LEU A 52 -6.54 -3.51 -10.41
N LYS A 53 -5.31 -3.25 -10.89
CA LYS A 53 -4.14 -3.99 -10.40
C LYS A 53 -3.86 -3.69 -8.93
N SER A 54 -3.42 -4.68 -8.16
CA SER A 54 -3.03 -4.47 -6.76
C SER A 54 -1.80 -3.57 -6.66
N GLY A 55 -1.77 -2.68 -5.67
CA GLY A 55 -0.63 -1.79 -5.52
C GLY A 55 -0.89 -0.56 -4.67
N ARG A 56 0.13 0.30 -4.60
CA ARG A 56 0.02 1.62 -3.95
C ARG A 56 -0.22 2.68 -5.02
N TYR A 57 -1.23 3.49 -4.81
CA TYR A 57 -1.69 4.50 -5.75
C TYR A 57 -1.86 5.83 -5.06
N THR A 58 -1.62 6.90 -5.80
CA THR A 58 -2.25 8.19 -5.57
C THR A 58 -3.49 8.23 -6.46
N VAL A 59 -4.65 8.46 -5.85
CA VAL A 59 -5.96 8.47 -6.51
C VAL A 59 -6.52 9.88 -6.47
N SER A 60 -6.93 10.41 -7.61
CA SER A 60 -7.51 11.75 -7.74
C SER A 60 -8.76 11.74 -8.62
N SER A 61 -9.65 12.70 -8.42
CA SER A 61 -10.74 12.96 -9.37
C SER A 61 -10.14 13.54 -10.67
N THR A 62 -10.59 13.08 -11.84
CA THR A 62 -10.23 13.71 -13.12
C THR A 62 -11.02 14.97 -13.40
N SER A 63 -12.26 15.02 -12.90
CA SER A 63 -13.18 16.15 -13.03
C SER A 63 -14.37 15.97 -12.10
N GLY A 64 -14.86 17.11 -11.57
CA GLY A 64 -15.94 17.13 -10.58
C GLY A 64 -15.47 16.67 -9.20
N THR A 65 -16.44 16.50 -8.31
CA THR A 65 -16.24 16.13 -6.90
C THR A 65 -17.10 14.92 -6.57
N GLY A 66 -16.52 13.93 -5.91
CA GLY A 66 -17.21 12.67 -5.64
C GLY A 66 -16.58 11.89 -4.50
N ASN A 67 -17.28 10.84 -4.06
CA ASN A 67 -16.78 9.96 -3.01
C ASN A 67 -15.90 8.86 -3.59
N PHE A 68 -14.77 8.61 -2.95
CA PHE A 68 -13.90 7.49 -3.20
C PHE A 68 -13.67 6.74 -1.90
N LEU A 69 -14.02 5.46 -1.88
CA LEU A 69 -13.79 4.59 -0.72
C LEU A 69 -13.24 3.24 -1.13
N ASN A 70 -12.65 2.53 -0.16
CA ASN A 70 -12.34 1.12 -0.33
C ASN A 70 -12.97 0.25 0.75
N GLN A 71 -13.23 -0.99 0.40
CA GLN A 71 -13.70 -2.03 1.31
C GLN A 71 -12.64 -3.14 1.32
N PRO A 72 -11.71 -3.14 2.31
CA PRO A 72 -10.69 -4.17 2.38
C PRO A 72 -11.31 -5.56 2.55
N LYS A 73 -10.83 -6.54 1.79
CA LYS A 73 -11.26 -7.95 1.98
C LYS A 73 -10.91 -8.48 3.36
N LYS A 74 -9.79 -7.99 3.90
CA LYS A 74 -9.36 -8.17 5.28
C LYS A 74 -8.90 -6.81 5.78
N SER A 75 -9.36 -6.41 6.95
CA SER A 75 -8.93 -5.15 7.57
C SER A 75 -7.40 -5.05 7.52
N ASN A 76 -6.93 -3.97 6.92
CA ASN A 76 -5.51 -3.71 6.68
C ASN A 76 -5.09 -2.35 7.30
N GLY A 77 -5.98 -1.73 8.08
CA GLY A 77 -5.82 -0.39 8.66
C GLY A 77 -5.91 0.74 7.63
N GLN A 78 -6.36 0.47 6.40
CA GLN A 78 -6.54 1.45 5.33
C GLN A 78 -7.98 1.39 4.82
N ASP A 79 -8.85 2.13 5.50
CA ASP A 79 -10.27 2.29 5.18
C ASP A 79 -10.47 3.70 4.61
N VAL A 80 -10.06 3.89 3.35
CA VAL A 80 -10.22 5.16 2.63
C VAL A 80 -11.72 5.47 2.52
N ASN A 81 -12.07 6.71 2.84
CA ASN A 81 -13.38 7.29 2.60
C ASN A 81 -13.19 8.81 2.45
N GLU A 82 -13.00 9.26 1.21
CA GLU A 82 -12.63 10.64 0.92
C GLU A 82 -13.53 11.23 -0.15
N ILE A 83 -13.94 12.48 0.07
CA ILE A 83 -14.53 13.30 -0.99
C ILE A 83 -13.39 13.90 -1.80
N LEU A 84 -13.14 13.31 -2.97
CA LEU A 84 -12.11 13.79 -3.90
C LEU A 84 -12.71 14.82 -4.85
N GLY A 85 -12.00 15.92 -5.06
CA GLY A 85 -12.35 16.93 -6.05
C GLY A 85 -11.15 17.35 -6.89
N SER A 86 -11.42 18.05 -7.98
CA SER A 86 -10.40 18.52 -8.95
C SER A 86 -10.32 20.04 -9.04
N ASP A 87 -11.22 20.75 -8.38
CA ASP A 87 -11.25 22.21 -8.32
C ASP A 87 -10.56 22.76 -7.06
N GLU A 88 -10.32 24.07 -7.03
CA GLU A 88 -9.67 24.77 -5.92
C GLU A 88 -10.50 24.76 -4.62
N SER A 89 -11.80 24.43 -4.70
CA SER A 89 -12.67 24.33 -3.52
C SER A 89 -12.62 22.96 -2.85
N ALA A 90 -12.05 21.97 -3.54
CA ALA A 90 -11.89 20.62 -3.01
C ALA A 90 -10.94 20.60 -1.82
N THR A 91 -11.43 20.13 -0.67
CA THR A 91 -10.60 19.96 0.53
C THR A 91 -9.63 18.79 0.40
N THR A 92 -9.88 17.86 -0.52
CA THR A 92 -9.00 16.72 -0.81
C THR A 92 -8.87 16.51 -2.32
N SER A 93 -7.72 16.82 -2.89
CA SER A 93 -7.47 16.63 -4.34
C SER A 93 -7.05 15.21 -4.70
N ALA A 94 -6.40 14.52 -3.77
CA ALA A 94 -5.96 13.16 -3.94
C ALA A 94 -5.78 12.43 -2.61
N VAL A 95 -5.91 11.10 -2.66
CA VAL A 95 -5.61 10.20 -1.55
C VAL A 95 -4.55 9.18 -1.96
N THR A 96 -3.57 8.95 -1.08
CA THR A 96 -2.54 7.92 -1.34
C THR A 96 -2.72 6.70 -0.44
N ALA A 97 -3.04 5.54 -1.02
CA ALA A 97 -3.32 4.31 -0.26
C ALA A 97 -2.80 3.06 -0.99
N THR A 98 -2.79 1.92 -0.28
CA THR A 98 -2.39 0.62 -0.82
C THR A 98 -3.58 -0.33 -0.87
N PHE A 99 -3.91 -0.81 -2.07
CA PHE A 99 -5.01 -1.75 -2.31
C PHE A 99 -4.45 -3.15 -2.60
N LYS A 100 -4.92 -4.14 -1.85
CA LYS A 100 -4.49 -5.54 -1.96
C LYS A 100 -5.48 -6.32 -2.82
N LYS A 101 -5.01 -7.43 -3.39
CA LYS A 101 -5.86 -8.35 -4.16
C LYS A 101 -7.08 -8.77 -3.33
N GLY A 102 -8.26 -8.58 -3.90
CA GLY A 102 -9.56 -8.88 -3.33
C GLY A 102 -10.23 -7.71 -2.62
N ASP A 103 -9.52 -6.60 -2.34
CA ASP A 103 -10.16 -5.37 -1.86
C ASP A 103 -11.13 -4.85 -2.94
N GLN A 104 -12.20 -4.17 -2.52
CA GLN A 104 -13.05 -3.41 -3.43
C GLN A 104 -12.73 -1.92 -3.33
N VAL A 105 -12.83 -1.21 -4.45
CA VAL A 105 -12.85 0.25 -4.50
C VAL A 105 -14.16 0.71 -5.10
N GLU A 106 -14.73 1.78 -4.56
CA GLU A 106 -15.99 2.36 -5.02
C GLU A 106 -15.76 3.83 -5.38
N ILE A 107 -16.27 4.22 -6.55
CA ILE A 107 -16.20 5.57 -7.09
C ILE A 107 -17.63 6.04 -7.34
N SER A 108 -18.00 7.19 -6.78
CA SER A 108 -19.31 7.81 -7.01
C SER A 108 -19.20 9.34 -7.06
N GLY A 109 -20.15 10.01 -7.72
CA GLY A 109 -20.26 11.47 -7.74
C GLY A 109 -19.26 12.24 -8.62
N MET A 110 -18.12 11.64 -9.02
CA MET A 110 -17.14 12.24 -9.94
C MET A 110 -17.21 11.62 -11.35
N THR A 111 -16.62 12.27 -12.36
CA THR A 111 -16.59 11.72 -13.74
C THR A 111 -15.74 10.46 -13.84
N SER A 112 -14.55 10.48 -13.25
CA SER A 112 -13.70 9.30 -13.08
C SER A 112 -12.62 9.56 -12.03
N ALA A 113 -12.06 8.48 -11.48
CA ALA A 113 -10.89 8.50 -10.64
C ALA A 113 -9.66 8.02 -11.41
N HIS A 114 -8.57 8.77 -11.33
CA HIS A 114 -7.27 8.44 -11.91
C HIS A 114 -6.37 7.83 -10.83
N PHE A 115 -5.89 6.62 -11.08
CA PHE A 115 -5.00 5.85 -10.23
C PHE A 115 -3.58 5.93 -10.79
N VAL A 116 -2.70 6.68 -10.11
CA VAL A 116 -1.29 6.80 -10.48
C VAL A 116 -0.43 5.91 -9.57
N PRO A 117 0.33 4.93 -10.10
CA PRO A 117 1.20 4.07 -9.32
C PRO A 117 2.26 4.85 -8.52
N VAL A 118 2.35 4.59 -7.22
CA VAL A 118 3.46 5.10 -6.41
C VAL A 118 4.67 4.20 -6.59
N THR A 119 5.59 4.62 -7.45
CA THR A 119 6.80 3.86 -7.80
C THR A 119 7.99 4.11 -6.88
N SER A 120 7.98 5.22 -6.13
CA SER A 120 9.03 5.57 -5.16
C SER A 120 8.45 6.18 -3.88
N ARG A 121 9.13 5.98 -2.76
CA ARG A 121 8.73 6.53 -1.45
C ARG A 121 9.91 7.29 -0.84
N ASN A 122 9.64 8.47 -0.29
CA ASN A 122 10.68 9.33 0.24
C ASN A 122 10.91 9.11 1.75
N LYS A 123 11.71 8.11 2.11
CA LYS A 123 12.07 7.85 3.51
C LYS A 123 12.85 8.98 4.21
N LYS A 124 13.35 9.96 3.44
CA LYS A 124 14.08 11.13 3.93
C LYS A 124 13.18 12.36 4.10
N ASN A 125 11.91 12.29 3.69
CA ASN A 125 10.95 13.38 3.86
C ASN A 125 10.85 13.77 5.34
N THR A 126 10.82 15.07 5.60
CA THR A 126 10.66 15.67 6.93
C THR A 126 9.73 16.88 6.89
N SER A 127 9.00 17.10 5.79
CA SER A 127 8.34 18.38 5.53
C SER A 127 6.83 18.27 5.40
N SER A 128 6.29 17.39 4.57
CA SER A 128 4.84 17.36 4.32
C SER A 128 4.36 16.01 3.82
N LEU A 129 3.09 15.72 4.08
CA LEU A 129 2.36 14.58 3.53
C LEU A 129 0.95 15.03 3.14
N GLY A 130 0.42 14.51 2.04
CA GLY A 130 -0.96 14.72 1.62
C GLY A 130 -1.94 13.76 2.32
N THR A 131 -3.21 13.84 1.95
CA THR A 131 -4.22 12.84 2.39
C THR A 131 -3.82 11.42 1.97
N GLY A 132 -4.02 10.46 2.88
CA GLY A 132 -3.68 9.05 2.69
C GLY A 132 -3.01 8.40 3.89
N TYR A 133 -2.44 7.23 3.60
CA TYR A 133 -1.87 6.30 4.57
C TYR A 133 -0.35 6.18 4.37
N TRP A 134 0.39 6.55 5.40
CA TRP A 134 1.84 6.73 5.35
C TRP A 134 2.53 5.89 6.41
N THR A 135 3.65 5.27 6.06
CA THR A 135 4.47 4.49 6.99
C THR A 135 5.73 5.26 7.37
N VAL A 136 5.92 5.49 8.66
CA VAL A 136 7.13 6.13 9.19
C VAL A 136 8.36 5.24 8.92
N GLY A 137 9.42 5.85 8.38
CA GLY A 137 10.61 5.17 7.90
C GLY A 137 10.54 4.70 6.45
N LYS A 138 9.40 4.89 5.77
CA LYS A 138 9.25 4.70 4.31
C LYS A 138 8.81 5.98 3.60
N ASP A 139 7.85 6.73 4.16
CA ASP A 139 7.31 7.97 3.55
C ASP A 139 7.73 9.25 4.27
N ILE A 140 8.09 9.13 5.54
CA ILE A 140 8.57 10.23 6.38
C ILE A 140 9.61 9.70 7.35
N LYS A 141 10.64 10.49 7.63
CA LYS A 141 11.70 10.11 8.56
C LYS A 141 11.16 10.09 9.99
N LYS A 142 11.53 9.08 10.78
CA LYS A 142 11.25 9.05 12.23
C LYS A 142 11.79 10.31 12.93
N GLY A 143 11.09 10.79 13.95
CA GLY A 143 11.49 12.00 14.66
C GLY A 143 10.36 12.66 15.43
N LYS A 144 10.72 13.72 16.16
CA LYS A 144 9.77 14.59 16.84
C LYS A 144 9.39 15.74 15.90
N TYR A 145 8.09 15.97 15.77
CA TYR A 145 7.56 17.03 14.90
C TYR A 145 6.44 17.78 15.60
N THR A 146 6.27 19.04 15.22
CA THR A 146 5.01 19.77 15.33
C THR A 146 4.32 19.68 13.97
N VAL A 147 3.09 19.19 13.96
CA VAL A 147 2.28 18.98 12.75
C VAL A 147 1.18 20.02 12.71
N SER A 148 0.94 20.62 11.54
CA SER A 148 -0.16 21.58 11.30
C SER A 148 -0.79 21.32 9.93
N PRO A 149 -2.09 21.60 9.74
CA PRO A 149 -2.71 21.50 8.42
C PRO A 149 -2.18 22.60 7.50
N ALA A 150 -2.41 22.46 6.20
CA ALA A 150 -2.23 23.58 5.26
C ALA A 150 -3.08 24.80 5.70
N ALA A 151 -2.65 26.01 5.32
CA ALA A 151 -3.35 27.24 5.71
C ALA A 151 -4.82 27.21 5.28
N GLY A 152 -5.73 27.50 6.21
CA GLY A 152 -7.18 27.48 5.96
C GLY A 152 -7.81 26.09 5.85
N ALA A 153 -7.02 25.01 5.92
CA ALA A 153 -7.53 23.66 5.87
C ALA A 153 -7.88 23.11 7.26
N SER A 154 -8.80 22.16 7.28
CA SER A 154 -9.14 21.34 8.44
C SER A 154 -9.33 19.89 8.00
N GLY A 155 -8.99 18.93 8.85
CA GLY A 155 -9.16 17.52 8.55
C GLY A 155 -8.67 16.61 9.68
N ASN A 156 -8.75 15.31 9.44
CA ASN A 156 -8.36 14.30 10.43
C ASN A 156 -6.87 13.97 10.33
N PHE A 157 -6.19 13.89 11.46
CA PHE A 157 -4.81 13.45 11.58
C PHE A 157 -4.70 12.38 12.67
N PHE A 158 -4.26 11.19 12.27
CA PHE A 158 -4.01 10.08 13.19
C PHE A 158 -2.56 9.62 13.12
N VAL A 159 -2.05 9.17 14.27
CA VAL A 159 -0.84 8.35 14.34
C VAL A 159 -1.21 7.07 15.06
N GLN A 160 -1.17 5.95 14.35
CA GLN A 160 -1.32 4.62 14.92
C GLN A 160 0.07 4.01 15.15
N PRO A 161 0.48 3.75 16.39
CA PRO A 161 1.78 3.20 16.68
C PRO A 161 1.83 1.73 16.23
N LYS A 162 2.98 1.32 15.70
CA LYS A 162 3.19 -0.12 15.43
C LYS A 162 3.26 -0.94 16.71
N ASN A 163 3.72 -0.33 17.80
CA ASN A 163 3.88 -0.97 19.10
C ASN A 163 2.58 -0.82 19.91
N LEU A 164 2.12 -1.92 20.53
CA LEU A 164 0.95 -1.97 21.41
C LEU A 164 0.99 -0.96 22.57
N PHE A 165 2.18 -0.54 23.01
CA PHE A 165 2.37 0.45 24.07
C PHE A 165 2.75 1.83 23.54
N GLY A 166 2.56 2.07 22.24
CA GLY A 166 2.70 3.41 21.69
C GLY A 166 1.52 4.30 22.07
N THR A 167 1.70 5.60 21.89
CA THR A 167 0.63 6.59 22.08
C THR A 167 -0.02 6.83 20.74
N ASP A 168 -1.31 6.54 20.64
CA ASP A 168 -2.14 6.97 19.52
C ASP A 168 -2.30 8.49 19.53
N ILE A 169 -2.35 9.07 18.34
CA ILE A 169 -2.79 10.46 18.13
C ILE A 169 -4.06 10.40 17.30
N ASN A 170 -5.07 11.18 17.70
CA ASN A 170 -6.35 11.29 17.03
C ASN A 170 -6.83 12.73 17.19
N GLU A 171 -6.55 13.56 16.19
CA GLU A 171 -6.87 14.98 16.25
C GLU A 171 -7.59 15.42 14.97
N VAL A 172 -8.56 16.32 15.13
CA VAL A 172 -9.04 17.14 14.03
C VAL A 172 -8.16 18.39 13.98
N LEU A 173 -7.29 18.47 12.98
CA LEU A 173 -6.45 19.62 12.78
C LEU A 173 -7.24 20.75 12.11
N GLY A 174 -7.10 21.98 12.59
CA GLY A 174 -7.77 23.14 12.01
C GLY A 174 -7.75 24.35 12.96
N SER A 175 -8.32 25.48 12.53
CA SER A 175 -8.32 26.73 13.30
C SER A 175 -9.60 27.01 14.09
N ASP A 176 -10.67 26.23 13.87
CA ASP A 176 -11.95 26.46 14.56
C ASP A 176 -11.96 25.77 15.93
N SER A 177 -11.53 26.50 16.95
CA SER A 177 -11.55 26.03 18.33
C SER A 177 -12.96 25.83 18.88
N SER A 178 -13.99 26.47 18.29
CA SER A 178 -15.38 26.28 18.72
C SER A 178 -15.92 24.91 18.28
N ALA A 179 -15.38 24.37 17.19
CA ALA A 179 -15.61 23.00 16.73
C ALA A 179 -14.63 21.97 17.36
N GLY A 180 -13.82 22.38 18.34
CA GLY A 180 -12.84 21.50 18.99
C GLY A 180 -11.60 21.17 18.15
N GLN A 181 -11.36 21.90 17.06
CA GLN A 181 -10.17 21.68 16.23
C GLN A 181 -8.91 22.20 16.93
N VAL A 182 -7.78 21.53 16.66
CA VAL A 182 -6.47 21.96 17.16
C VAL A 182 -5.59 22.45 16.01
N PRO A 183 -4.96 23.64 16.10
CA PRO A 183 -4.17 24.18 14.98
C PRO A 183 -2.85 23.43 14.78
N LYS A 184 -2.37 22.72 15.80
CA LYS A 184 -1.14 21.95 15.76
C LYS A 184 -1.12 20.83 16.79
N VAL A 185 -0.41 19.75 16.47
CA VAL A 185 -0.17 18.63 17.39
C VAL A 185 1.32 18.27 17.41
N ASN A 186 1.82 17.90 18.59
CA ASN A 186 3.19 17.42 18.74
C ASN A 186 3.23 15.89 18.68
N VAL A 187 4.05 15.34 17.80
CA VAL A 187 4.18 13.89 17.60
C VAL A 187 5.60 13.41 17.78
N ASN A 188 5.76 12.15 18.18
CA ASN A 188 7.03 11.43 18.20
C ASN A 188 6.92 10.17 17.34
N LEU A 189 7.22 10.33 16.04
CA LEU A 189 7.06 9.28 15.04
C LEU A 189 8.16 8.24 15.17
N LYS A 190 7.78 6.98 15.44
CA LYS A 190 8.67 5.82 15.50
C LYS A 190 8.60 5.02 14.21
N LYS A 191 9.68 4.32 13.88
CA LYS A 191 9.76 3.52 12.63
C LYS A 191 8.64 2.46 12.63
N GLY A 192 7.83 2.48 11.58
CA GLY A 192 6.73 1.54 11.37
C GLY A 192 5.36 2.05 11.81
N ASP A 193 5.28 3.17 12.55
CA ASP A 193 4.00 3.82 12.84
C ASP A 193 3.30 4.19 11.52
N THR A 194 1.97 4.20 11.57
CA THR A 194 1.11 4.63 10.47
C THR A 194 0.62 6.04 10.75
N VAL A 195 0.86 6.97 9.82
CA VAL A 195 0.25 8.30 9.82
C VAL A 195 -0.91 8.26 8.84
N ILE A 196 -2.09 8.69 9.29
CA ILE A 196 -3.31 8.73 8.48
C ILE A 196 -3.76 10.19 8.43
N ILE A 197 -3.99 10.69 7.22
CA ILE A 197 -4.43 12.06 6.94
C ILE A 197 -5.68 11.93 6.08
N GLY A 198 -6.77 12.61 6.44
CA GLY A 198 -8.00 12.60 5.67
C GLY A 198 -8.74 13.93 5.72
N GLY A 199 -9.51 14.23 4.68
CA GLY A 199 -10.34 15.43 4.59
C GLY A 199 -9.60 16.77 4.44
N MET A 200 -8.29 16.76 4.14
CA MET A 200 -7.48 17.98 3.95
C MET A 200 -6.41 17.79 2.86
N PRO A 201 -5.87 18.85 2.23
CA PRO A 201 -4.94 18.67 1.12
C PRO A 201 -3.58 18.14 1.59
N SER A 202 -3.09 18.62 2.73
CA SER A 202 -1.84 18.17 3.34
C SER A 202 -1.67 18.65 4.77
N VAL A 203 -0.68 18.06 5.45
CA VAL A 203 -0.11 18.57 6.69
C VAL A 203 1.38 18.86 6.52
N SER A 204 1.87 19.84 7.27
CA SER A 204 3.29 20.16 7.40
C SER A 204 3.87 19.55 8.67
N PHE A 205 5.12 19.09 8.60
CA PHE A 205 5.90 18.55 9.70
C PHE A 205 7.09 19.48 9.95
N THR A 206 7.05 20.20 11.07
CA THR A 206 8.17 21.03 11.51
C THR A 206 8.96 20.27 12.57
N LYS A 207 10.27 20.10 12.36
CA LYS A 207 11.11 19.34 13.29
C LYS A 207 11.20 20.05 14.65
N ARG A 208 11.16 19.26 15.72
CA ARG A 208 11.37 19.70 17.10
C ARG A 208 12.72 19.25 17.64
#